data_AF-A0A7R8VES7-F1
#
_entry.id   AF-A0A7R8VES7-F1
#
_cell.length_a   1.000
_cell.length_b   1.000
_cell.length_c   1.000
_cell.angle_alpha   90.00
_cell.angle_beta   90.00
_cell.angle_gamma   90.00
#
_symmetry.space_group_name_H-M   'P 1'
#
loop_
_entity.id
_entity.type
_entity.pdbx_description
1 polymer ?
#
loop_
_entity_poly.entity_id
_entity_poly.type
_entity_poly.pdbx_seq_one_letter_code
_entity_poly.pdbx_strand_id
1 'polypeptide(L)'
;MTVQKTAYCNSHTPANIESQTQPLPAGKKQKTLVPTANIQSPEESREKMKKVRRILAKKRSSVPTLSIPTIPPDRIQEIAKLVSIPKKNQFIPRLIAYWTLKRQSRNGVPLLRRLQSSHLSRRDVPRPQEDVTEQYRQFRYLKRLRQDLEKTRLLCELVRKREKLKNEFCKVTEKATELKLATISFFSRPTLGVYSSQRCKGNIFRAS
;
A
#
# COMPACT_ATOMS: atom_id res chain seq x y z
N MET A 1 -29.25 0.98 -6.53
CA MET A 1 -29.07 -0.19 -5.63
C MET A 1 -27.83 0.05 -4.77
N THR A 2 -27.99 0.40 -3.50
CA THR A 2 -26.89 0.70 -2.58
C THR A 2 -26.51 -0.56 -1.81
N VAL A 3 -25.32 -1.12 -2.08
CA VAL A 3 -24.79 -2.28 -1.36
C VAL A 3 -24.20 -1.80 -0.02
N GLN A 4 -24.93 -1.98 1.07
CA GLN A 4 -24.37 -1.79 2.42
C GLN A 4 -23.61 -3.06 2.83
N LYS A 5 -22.29 -2.97 2.95
CA LYS A 5 -21.46 -4.03 3.54
C LYS A 5 -21.23 -3.70 5.02
N THR A 6 -21.96 -4.37 5.91
CA THR A 6 -21.69 -4.31 7.35
C THR A 6 -20.69 -5.41 7.72
N ALA A 7 -19.56 -5.03 8.32
CA ALA A 7 -18.60 -5.99 8.88
C ALA A 7 -18.72 -5.97 10.41
N TYR A 8 -19.04 -7.12 11.00
CA TYR A 8 -19.11 -7.30 12.45
C TYR A 8 -17.81 -7.92 12.98
N CYS A 9 -17.46 -7.63 14.23
CA CYS A 9 -16.35 -8.31 14.91
C CYS A 9 -16.83 -9.66 15.46
N ASN A 10 -15.90 -10.59 15.69
CA ASN A 10 -16.19 -11.94 16.20
C ASN A 10 -16.97 -11.97 17.53
N SER A 11 -16.98 -10.86 18.28
CA SER A 11 -17.71 -10.76 19.54
C SER A 11 -19.18 -10.36 19.36
N HIS A 12 -19.60 -9.85 18.20
CA HIS A 12 -20.92 -9.23 17.99
C HIS A 12 -21.61 -9.67 16.69
N THR A 13 -21.38 -10.89 16.23
CA THR A 13 -22.12 -11.46 15.08
C THR A 13 -23.50 -11.96 15.55
N PRO A 14 -24.62 -11.54 14.94
CA PRO A 14 -25.95 -12.02 15.31
C PRO A 14 -26.13 -13.51 14.95
N ALA A 15 -26.83 -14.26 15.80
CA ALA A 15 -26.91 -15.74 15.81
C ALA A 15 -27.51 -16.39 14.54
N ASN A 16 -28.00 -15.63 13.58
CA ASN A 16 -28.70 -16.14 12.40
C ASN A 16 -27.77 -16.50 11.21
N ILE A 17 -26.44 -16.48 11.40
CA ILE A 17 -25.46 -16.67 10.30
C ILE A 17 -24.62 -17.96 10.45
N GLU A 18 -24.70 -18.67 11.58
CA GLU A 18 -23.83 -19.84 11.86
C GLU A 18 -24.28 -21.18 11.23
N SER A 19 -25.41 -21.23 10.51
CA SER A 19 -26.01 -22.52 10.07
C SER A 19 -25.36 -23.17 8.84
N GLN A 20 -24.28 -22.63 8.28
CA GLN A 20 -23.62 -23.20 7.10
C GLN A 20 -22.11 -23.26 7.25
N THR A 21 -21.61 -24.27 7.97
CA THR A 21 -20.33 -24.91 7.62
C THR A 21 -20.25 -26.34 8.17
N GLN A 22 -20.29 -27.30 7.26
CA GLN A 22 -20.15 -28.74 7.49
C GLN A 22 -18.72 -29.12 7.96
N PRO A 23 -18.53 -30.12 8.84
CA PRO A 23 -17.20 -30.59 9.25
C PRO A 23 -16.58 -31.60 8.27
N LEU A 24 -15.26 -31.51 8.07
CA LEU A 24 -14.45 -32.46 7.29
C LEU A 24 -14.08 -33.74 8.09
N PRO A 25 -13.90 -34.91 7.44
CA PRO A 25 -13.89 -36.22 8.11
C PRO A 25 -12.55 -36.61 8.76
N ALA A 26 -12.67 -37.41 9.83
CA ALA A 26 -11.59 -37.93 10.67
C ALA A 26 -10.81 -39.09 10.02
N GLY A 27 -9.48 -38.99 10.01
CA GLY A 27 -8.55 -40.05 9.60
C GLY A 27 -8.38 -41.16 10.65
N LYS A 28 -8.33 -42.41 10.15
CA LYS A 28 -8.25 -43.68 10.89
C LYS A 28 -6.95 -43.82 11.70
N LYS A 29 -7.04 -44.32 12.94
CA LYS A 29 -5.89 -44.65 13.81
C LYS A 29 -5.46 -46.11 13.61
N GLN A 30 -4.19 -46.33 13.28
CA GLN A 30 -3.52 -47.63 13.33
C GLN A 30 -3.15 -47.99 14.78
N LYS A 31 -3.37 -49.27 15.13
CA LYS A 31 -2.94 -49.91 16.38
C LYS A 31 -1.47 -50.31 16.25
N THR A 32 -0.65 -49.96 17.24
CA THR A 32 0.65 -50.58 17.48
C THR A 32 0.75 -51.00 18.94
N LEU A 33 1.26 -52.22 19.11
CA LEU A 33 1.40 -53.00 20.33
C LEU A 33 2.65 -52.58 21.14
N VAL A 34 2.47 -52.38 22.47
CA VAL A 34 3.33 -52.66 23.67
C VAL A 34 4.86 -52.36 23.67
N PRO A 35 5.57 -52.10 24.81
CA PRO A 35 5.35 -52.70 26.15
C PRO A 35 5.57 -51.83 27.43
N THR A 36 4.98 -52.32 28.51
CA THR A 36 5.38 -52.34 29.94
C THR A 36 6.01 -51.11 30.60
N ALA A 37 5.30 -50.50 31.57
CA ALA A 37 5.76 -50.32 32.96
C ALA A 37 4.79 -49.46 33.82
N ASN A 38 4.58 -49.93 35.06
CA ASN A 38 4.12 -49.21 36.25
C ASN A 38 2.60 -48.93 36.42
N ILE A 39 1.97 -49.75 37.25
CA ILE A 39 0.61 -49.57 37.78
C ILE A 39 0.64 -48.39 38.76
N GLN A 40 0.28 -47.21 38.27
CA GLN A 40 -0.25 -46.14 39.14
C GLN A 40 -1.78 -46.17 39.01
N SER A 41 -2.48 -46.14 40.14
CA SER A 41 -3.95 -46.20 40.19
C SER A 41 -4.58 -45.23 39.15
N PRO A 42 -5.61 -45.65 38.39
CA PRO A 42 -6.30 -44.81 37.42
C PRO A 42 -6.80 -43.48 38.00
N GLU A 43 -7.02 -43.41 39.31
CA GLU A 43 -7.51 -42.20 39.99
C GLU A 43 -6.42 -41.15 40.21
N GLU A 44 -5.23 -41.56 40.65
CA GLU A 44 -4.11 -40.64 40.89
C GLU A 44 -3.61 -39.99 39.59
N SER A 45 -3.57 -40.76 38.50
CA SER A 45 -3.21 -40.24 37.18
C SER A 45 -4.23 -39.21 36.69
N ARG A 46 -5.53 -39.43 36.96
CA ARG A 46 -6.62 -38.52 36.61
C ARG A 46 -6.56 -37.22 37.43
N GLU A 47 -6.20 -37.28 38.71
CA GLU A 47 -6.00 -36.10 39.54
C GLU A 47 -4.76 -35.29 39.15
N LYS A 48 -3.63 -35.95 38.87
CA LYS A 48 -2.42 -35.30 38.33
C LYS A 48 -2.75 -34.59 37.02
N MET A 49 -3.52 -35.23 36.13
CA MET A 49 -3.94 -34.64 34.86
C MET A 49 -4.90 -33.45 35.04
N LYS A 50 -5.83 -33.52 36.01
CA LYS A 50 -6.70 -32.38 36.39
C LYS A 50 -5.88 -31.20 36.96
N LYS A 51 -4.87 -31.47 37.79
CA LYS A 51 -3.99 -30.44 38.38
C LYS A 51 -3.12 -29.79 37.31
N VAL A 52 -2.55 -30.57 36.39
CA VAL A 52 -1.83 -30.07 35.20
C VAL A 52 -2.75 -29.21 34.34
N ARG A 53 -3.99 -29.64 34.07
CA ARG A 53 -4.97 -28.83 33.32
C ARG A 53 -5.31 -27.51 34.01
N ARG A 54 -5.47 -27.49 35.35
CA ARG A 54 -5.70 -26.25 36.11
C ARG A 54 -4.49 -25.31 36.08
N ILE A 55 -3.27 -25.83 36.18
CA ILE A 55 -2.05 -25.03 36.08
C ILE A 55 -1.90 -24.44 34.68
N LEU A 56 -2.16 -25.23 33.63
CA LEU A 56 -2.16 -24.75 32.24
C LEU A 56 -3.24 -23.69 31.99
N ALA A 57 -4.41 -23.83 32.62
CA ALA A 57 -5.48 -22.82 32.54
C ALA A 57 -5.11 -21.52 33.26
N LYS A 58 -4.51 -21.59 34.46
CA LYS A 58 -4.00 -20.41 35.19
C LYS A 58 -2.84 -19.72 34.47
N LYS A 59 -2.03 -20.46 33.70
CA LYS A 59 -0.91 -19.89 32.93
C LYS A 59 -1.33 -19.28 31.58
N ARG A 60 -2.59 -19.51 31.15
CA ARG A 60 -3.16 -18.92 29.93
C ARG A 60 -3.74 -17.51 30.13
N SER A 61 -3.83 -17.03 31.38
CA SER A 61 -4.32 -15.66 31.67
C SER A 61 -3.23 -14.60 31.60
N SER A 62 -1.94 -14.96 31.54
CA SER A 62 -0.88 -13.99 31.27
C SER A 62 -0.79 -13.76 29.76
N VAL A 63 -1.49 -12.72 29.29
CA VAL A 63 -1.27 -12.18 27.95
C VAL A 63 0.21 -11.80 27.86
N PRO A 64 0.99 -12.30 26.89
CA PRO A 64 2.37 -11.91 26.72
C PRO A 64 2.44 -10.38 26.63
N THR A 65 3.43 -9.76 27.26
CA THR A 65 3.67 -8.31 27.18
C THR A 65 4.07 -7.98 25.74
N LEU A 66 3.08 -7.77 24.88
CA LEU A 66 3.29 -7.54 23.47
C LEU A 66 3.86 -6.15 23.31
N SER A 67 5.03 -6.07 22.67
CA SER A 67 5.66 -4.82 22.29
C SER A 67 4.77 -4.10 21.28
N ILE A 68 3.94 -3.19 21.78
CA ILE A 68 3.19 -2.28 20.92
C ILE A 68 4.24 -1.38 20.26
N PRO A 69 4.38 -1.39 18.93
CA PRO A 69 5.34 -0.54 18.26
C PRO A 69 4.90 0.93 18.43
N THR A 70 5.61 1.66 19.27
CA THR A 70 5.45 3.11 19.41
C THR A 70 6.08 3.79 18.20
N ILE A 71 5.33 4.63 17.50
CA ILE A 71 5.85 5.46 16.42
C ILE A 71 6.41 6.74 17.06
N PRO A 72 7.70 7.07 16.89
CA PRO A 72 8.26 8.32 17.40
C PRO A 72 7.54 9.55 16.85
N PRO A 73 7.43 10.64 17.65
CA PRO A 73 6.75 11.86 17.24
C PRO A 73 7.35 12.47 15.95
N ASP A 74 8.66 12.36 15.77
CA ASP A 74 9.36 12.90 14.58
C ASP A 74 8.86 12.23 13.29
N ARG A 75 8.71 10.90 13.31
CA ARG A 75 8.17 10.14 12.16
C ARG A 75 6.72 10.48 11.87
N ILE A 76 5.93 10.77 12.91
CA ILE A 76 4.54 11.23 12.74
C ILE A 76 4.51 12.57 11.99
N GLN A 77 5.41 13.50 12.33
CA GLN A 77 5.49 14.78 11.65
C GLN A 77 5.91 14.65 10.19
N GLU A 78 6.88 13.77 9.87
CA GLU A 78 7.26 13.46 8.48
C GLU A 78 6.07 12.91 7.69
N ILE A 79 5.33 11.94 8.25
CA ILE A 79 4.15 11.37 7.61
C ILE A 79 3.07 12.45 7.43
N ALA A 80 2.86 13.32 8.41
CA ALA A 80 1.89 14.40 8.33
C ALA A 80 2.21 15.45 7.24
N LYS A 81 3.49 15.62 6.90
CA LYS A 81 3.92 16.48 5.77
C LYS A 81 3.55 15.88 4.41
N LEU A 82 3.52 14.55 4.29
CA LEU A 82 3.18 13.86 3.03
C LEU A 82 1.69 13.90 2.68
N VAL A 83 0.81 14.24 3.63
CA VAL A 83 -0.64 14.18 3.42
C VAL A 83 -1.28 15.55 3.62
N SER A 84 -2.09 15.99 2.65
CA SER A 84 -2.92 17.20 2.77
C SER A 84 -4.31 16.82 3.30
N ILE A 85 -4.61 17.22 4.54
CA ILE A 85 -5.89 16.96 5.24
C ILE A 85 -6.30 18.25 5.96
N PRO A 86 -7.59 18.63 5.97
CA PRO A 86 -8.06 19.72 6.83
C PRO A 86 -7.87 19.39 8.33
N LYS A 87 -7.60 20.41 9.16
CA LYS A 87 -7.46 20.28 10.63
C LYS A 87 -6.44 19.21 11.07
N LYS A 88 -5.27 19.16 10.41
CA LYS A 88 -4.18 18.16 10.67
C LYS A 88 -3.85 17.99 12.16
N ASN A 89 -3.74 19.09 12.90
CA ASN A 89 -3.35 19.09 14.32
C ASN A 89 -4.35 18.35 15.23
N GLN A 90 -5.61 18.22 14.83
CA GLN A 90 -6.63 17.47 15.59
C GLN A 90 -6.79 16.06 15.06
N PHE A 91 -6.71 15.90 13.73
CA PHE A 91 -6.93 14.63 13.07
C PHE A 91 -5.81 13.61 13.33
N ILE A 92 -4.55 14.04 13.24
CA ILE A 92 -3.38 13.16 13.36
C ILE A 92 -3.31 12.51 14.76
N PRO A 93 -3.45 13.23 15.89
CA PRO A 93 -3.50 12.61 17.21
C PRO A 93 -4.63 11.57 17.36
N ARG A 94 -5.82 11.89 16.85
CA ARG A 94 -6.98 10.97 16.90
C ARG A 94 -6.75 9.70 16.07
N LEU A 95 -6.10 9.85 14.91
CA LEU A 95 -5.73 8.73 14.06
C LEU A 95 -4.69 7.81 14.73
N ILE A 96 -3.69 8.39 15.39
CA ILE A 96 -2.66 7.63 16.12
C ILE A 96 -3.31 6.87 17.28
N ALA A 97 -4.16 7.52 18.07
CA ALA A 97 -4.89 6.88 19.16
C ALA A 97 -5.72 5.68 18.65
N TYR A 98 -6.49 5.88 17.56
CA TYR A 98 -7.23 4.80 16.92
C TYR A 98 -6.31 3.65 16.44
N TRP A 99 -5.21 3.98 15.76
CA TRP A 99 -4.27 2.99 15.24
C TRP A 99 -3.63 2.15 16.36
N THR A 100 -3.22 2.79 17.45
CA THR A 100 -2.63 2.14 18.62
C THR A 100 -3.64 1.20 19.29
N LEU A 101 -4.88 1.65 19.49
CA LEU A 101 -5.97 0.83 20.03
C LEU A 101 -6.27 -0.37 19.11
N LYS A 102 -6.27 -0.17 17.79
CA LYS A 102 -6.48 -1.24 16.81
C LYS A 102 -5.32 -2.25 16.78
N ARG A 103 -4.10 -1.81 17.06
CA ARG A 103 -2.92 -2.69 17.23
C ARG A 103 -3.03 -3.50 18.51
N GLN A 104 -3.47 -2.87 19.59
CA GLN A 104 -3.69 -3.53 20.88
C GLN A 104 -4.79 -4.58 20.79
N SER A 105 -5.92 -4.28 20.12
CA SER A 105 -7.01 -5.25 19.94
C SER A 105 -6.60 -6.48 19.13
N ARG A 106 -5.55 -6.36 18.30
CA ARG A 106 -4.96 -7.46 17.53
C ARG A 106 -3.72 -8.06 18.19
N ASN A 107 -3.45 -7.74 19.45
CA ASN A 107 -2.30 -8.27 20.18
C ASN A 107 -0.97 -8.02 19.43
N GLY A 108 -0.79 -6.81 18.88
CA GLY A 108 0.43 -6.39 18.18
C GLY A 108 0.58 -6.93 16.75
N VAL A 109 -0.27 -7.86 16.31
CA VAL A 109 -0.22 -8.44 14.95
C VAL A 109 -0.35 -7.34 13.88
N PRO A 110 0.48 -7.35 12.83
CA PRO A 110 0.38 -6.42 11.70
C PRO A 110 -1.05 -6.23 11.18
N LEU A 111 -1.48 -4.97 11.06
CA LEU A 111 -2.80 -4.63 10.52
C LEU A 111 -2.94 -5.16 9.09
N LEU A 112 -1.87 -5.03 8.30
CA LEU A 112 -1.78 -5.58 6.97
C LEU A 112 -1.24 -7.01 7.03
N ARG A 113 -1.92 -7.94 6.36
CA ARG A 113 -1.38 -9.28 6.11
C ARG A 113 -0.16 -9.11 5.21
N ARG A 114 1.03 -9.40 5.74
CA ARG A 114 2.22 -9.48 4.89
C ARG A 114 2.01 -10.66 3.94
N LEU A 115 2.16 -10.43 2.64
CA LEU A 115 2.31 -11.54 1.70
C LEU A 115 3.56 -12.30 2.16
N GLN A 116 3.35 -13.49 2.75
CA GLN A 116 4.46 -14.38 3.06
C GLN A 116 4.96 -14.87 1.70
N SER A 117 6.03 -14.27 1.20
CA SER A 117 6.76 -14.83 0.07
C SER A 117 7.35 -16.14 0.57
N SER A 118 6.67 -17.25 0.32
CA SER A 118 7.18 -18.61 0.52
C SER A 118 8.43 -18.91 -0.34
N HIS A 119 8.98 -17.91 -1.04
CA HIS A 119 10.08 -18.03 -1.98
C HIS A 119 11.45 -18.24 -1.34
N LEU A 120 11.62 -18.03 -0.03
CA LEU A 120 12.92 -18.25 0.63
C LEU A 120 13.13 -19.70 1.07
N SER A 121 12.09 -20.54 1.10
CA SER A 121 12.23 -21.97 1.47
C SER A 121 12.51 -22.90 0.29
N ARG A 122 12.81 -22.37 -0.90
CA ARG A 122 13.28 -23.15 -2.07
C ARG A 122 14.75 -22.86 -2.37
N ARG A 123 15.59 -23.01 -1.35
CA ARG A 123 16.99 -23.42 -1.47
C ARG A 123 17.00 -24.70 -0.64
N ASP A 124 16.86 -25.87 -1.25
CA ASP A 124 17.99 -26.60 -1.80
C ASP A 124 17.46 -27.66 -2.77
N VAL A 125 17.26 -27.29 -4.03
CA VAL A 125 17.26 -28.27 -5.10
C VAL A 125 18.69 -28.26 -5.65
N PRO A 126 19.43 -29.38 -5.62
CA PRO A 126 20.72 -29.47 -6.31
C PRO A 126 20.46 -29.10 -7.77
N ARG A 127 20.95 -27.94 -8.19
CA ARG A 127 20.90 -27.62 -9.62
C ARG A 127 21.83 -28.62 -10.30
N PRO A 128 21.40 -29.28 -11.38
CA PRO A 128 22.31 -30.01 -12.24
C PRO A 128 23.47 -29.08 -12.59
N GLN A 129 24.70 -29.61 -12.61
CA GLN A 129 25.87 -28.85 -13.01
C GLN A 129 25.62 -28.31 -14.43
N GLU A 130 25.27 -27.02 -14.54
CA GLU A 130 24.97 -26.37 -15.81
C GLU A 130 26.19 -26.54 -16.72
N ASP A 131 25.97 -26.97 -17.96
CA ASP A 131 27.02 -27.16 -18.95
C ASP A 131 27.80 -25.84 -19.10
N VAL A 132 29.13 -25.91 -19.06
CA VAL A 132 30.03 -24.75 -19.21
C VAL A 132 29.70 -23.96 -20.47
N THR A 133 29.21 -24.64 -21.51
CA THR A 133 28.76 -24.00 -22.76
C THR A 133 27.51 -23.12 -22.55
N GLU A 134 26.57 -23.56 -21.73
CA GLU A 134 25.36 -22.81 -21.39
C GLU A 134 25.69 -21.60 -20.53
N GLN A 135 26.55 -21.77 -19.52
CA GLN A 135 27.03 -20.66 -18.69
C GLN A 135 27.72 -19.57 -19.53
N TYR A 136 28.54 -19.99 -20.50
CA TYR A 136 29.21 -19.05 -21.41
C TYR A 136 28.21 -18.31 -22.30
N ARG A 137 27.16 -18.98 -22.80
CA ARG A 137 26.06 -18.34 -23.55
C ARG A 137 25.31 -17.32 -22.70
N GLN A 138 24.99 -17.67 -21.45
CA GLN A 138 24.34 -16.75 -20.50
C GLN A 138 25.21 -15.52 -20.24
N PHE A 139 26.51 -15.71 -20.01
CA PHE A 139 27.44 -14.60 -19.82
C PHE A 139 27.51 -13.67 -21.06
N ARG A 140 27.57 -14.24 -22.27
CA ARG A 140 27.57 -13.46 -23.52
C ARG A 140 26.26 -12.68 -23.70
N TYR A 141 25.12 -13.30 -23.40
CA TYR A 141 23.81 -12.65 -23.42
C TYR A 141 23.76 -11.49 -22.43
N LEU A 142 24.15 -11.71 -21.18
CA LEU A 142 24.17 -10.66 -20.14
C LEU A 142 25.11 -9.51 -20.50
N LYS A 143 26.27 -9.80 -21.10
CA LYS A 143 27.19 -8.77 -21.59
C LYS A 143 26.54 -7.91 -22.68
N ARG A 144 25.82 -8.53 -23.62
CA ARG A 144 25.09 -7.83 -24.68
C ARG A 144 23.94 -6.99 -24.10
N LEU A 145 23.14 -7.58 -23.21
CA LEU A 145 22.05 -6.90 -22.52
C LEU A 145 22.55 -5.64 -21.79
N ARG A 146 23.68 -5.73 -21.09
CA ARG A 146 24.30 -4.56 -20.44
C ARG A 146 24.63 -3.45 -21.44
N GLN A 147 25.22 -3.80 -22.58
CA GLN A 147 25.56 -2.83 -23.62
C GLN A 147 24.32 -2.16 -24.20
N ASP A 148 23.27 -2.94 -24.47
CA ASP A 148 22.03 -2.42 -25.03
C ASP A 148 21.30 -1.53 -24.02
N LEU A 149 21.30 -1.87 -22.73
CA LEU A 149 20.77 -1.00 -21.69
C LEU A 149 21.54 0.32 -21.56
N GLU A 150 22.87 0.30 -21.71
CA GLU A 150 23.65 1.55 -21.70
C GLU A 150 23.35 2.41 -22.94
N LYS A 151 23.18 1.81 -24.12
CA LYS A 151 22.72 2.53 -25.31
C LYS A 151 21.33 3.14 -25.09
N THR A 152 20.38 2.38 -24.53
CA THR A 152 19.05 2.87 -24.20
C THR A 152 19.12 4.03 -23.20
N ARG A 153 19.97 3.92 -22.16
CA ARG A 153 20.20 5.00 -21.18
C ARG A 153 20.69 6.28 -21.87
N LEU A 154 21.69 6.17 -22.75
CA LEU A 154 22.21 7.32 -23.50
C LEU A 154 21.15 7.95 -24.42
N LEU A 155 20.33 7.14 -25.10
CA LEU A 155 19.22 7.64 -25.92
C LEU A 155 18.17 8.38 -25.09
N CYS A 156 17.83 7.85 -23.91
CA CYS A 156 16.92 8.52 -22.98
C CYS A 156 17.48 9.89 -22.54
N GLU A 157 18.78 10.00 -22.29
CA GLU A 157 19.43 11.28 -21.96
C GLU A 157 19.36 12.28 -23.13
N LEU A 158 19.55 11.83 -24.37
CA LEU A 158 19.40 12.68 -25.55
C LEU A 158 17.96 13.17 -25.72
N VAL A 159 16.97 12.29 -25.55
CA VAL A 159 15.55 12.67 -25.58
C VAL A 159 15.25 13.68 -24.47
N ARG A 160 15.72 13.43 -23.25
CA ARG A 160 15.56 14.37 -22.12
C ARG A 160 16.14 15.75 -22.43
N LYS A 161 17.35 15.82 -22.99
CA LYS A 161 17.98 17.09 -23.42
C LYS A 161 17.18 17.78 -24.51
N ARG A 162 16.73 17.04 -25.52
CA ARG A 162 15.90 17.54 -26.62
C ARG A 162 14.60 18.14 -26.11
N GLU A 163 13.85 17.40 -25.28
CA GLU A 163 12.57 17.88 -24.75
C GLU A 163 12.74 19.06 -23.80
N LYS A 164 13.85 19.12 -23.03
CA LYS A 164 14.18 20.29 -22.22
C LYS A 164 14.36 21.53 -23.11
N LEU A 165 15.17 21.45 -24.16
CA LEU A 165 15.38 22.57 -25.08
C LEU A 165 14.10 22.98 -25.81
N LYS A 166 13.31 22.00 -26.28
CA LYS A 166 12.02 22.23 -26.93
C LYS A 166 11.05 22.98 -26.00
N ASN A 167 10.97 22.57 -24.74
CA ASN A 167 10.13 23.22 -23.74
C ASN A 167 10.56 24.66 -23.49
N GLU A 168 11.86 24.93 -23.31
CA GLU A 168 12.36 26.30 -23.13
C GLU A 168 12.12 27.17 -24.39
N PHE A 169 12.32 26.62 -25.58
CA PHE A 169 11.99 27.31 -26.84
C PHE A 169 10.51 27.66 -26.94
N CYS A 170 9.62 26.73 -26.56
CA CYS A 170 8.18 26.98 -26.54
C CYS A 170 7.81 28.12 -25.56
N LYS A 171 8.37 28.14 -24.35
CA LYS A 171 8.14 29.21 -23.37
C LYS A 171 8.59 30.59 -23.85
N VAL A 172 9.78 30.67 -24.46
CA VAL A 172 10.29 31.94 -25.00
C VAL A 172 9.41 32.41 -26.16
N THR A 173 9.01 31.48 -27.03
CA THR A 173 8.11 31.76 -28.15
C THR A 173 6.75 32.25 -27.66
N GLU A 174 6.16 31.57 -26.69
CA GLU A 174 4.92 31.99 -26.01
C GLU A 174 5.06 33.42 -25.50
N LYS A 175 6.12 33.72 -24.74
CA LYS A 175 6.32 35.07 -24.21
C LYS A 175 6.49 36.14 -25.28
N ALA A 176 7.23 35.83 -26.35
CA ALA A 176 7.38 36.72 -27.48
C ALA A 176 6.04 36.98 -28.19
N THR A 177 5.20 35.94 -28.33
CA THR A 177 3.86 36.09 -28.91
C THR A 177 2.93 36.88 -28.01
N GLU A 178 2.95 36.67 -26.69
CA GLU A 178 2.20 37.46 -25.73
C GLU A 178 2.55 38.94 -25.83
N LEU A 179 3.83 39.29 -25.93
CA LEU A 179 4.26 40.68 -26.06
C LEU A 179 3.77 41.30 -27.37
N LYS A 180 3.86 40.58 -28.49
CA LYS A 180 3.32 41.04 -29.78
C LYS A 180 1.82 41.26 -29.72
N LEU A 181 1.08 40.32 -29.11
CA LEU A 181 -0.38 40.44 -28.94
C LEU A 181 -0.75 41.57 -27.97
N ALA A 182 0.02 41.78 -26.90
CA ALA A 182 -0.19 42.88 -25.96
C ALA A 182 0.01 44.23 -26.65
N THR A 183 1.04 44.37 -27.47
CA THR A 183 1.27 45.57 -28.29
C THR A 183 0.11 45.82 -29.24
N ILE A 184 -0.33 44.81 -30.00
CA ILE A 184 -1.49 44.94 -30.91
C ILE A 184 -2.77 45.26 -30.13
N SER A 185 -3.00 44.62 -28.98
CA SER A 185 -4.16 44.90 -28.12
C SER A 185 -4.13 46.33 -27.58
N PHE A 186 -2.96 46.83 -27.19
CA PHE A 186 -2.79 48.21 -26.74
C PHE A 186 -3.11 49.21 -27.84
N PHE A 187 -2.65 49.00 -29.08
CA PHE A 187 -2.95 49.90 -30.21
C PHE A 187 -4.40 49.81 -30.69
N SER A 188 -5.02 48.63 -30.64
CA SER A 188 -6.39 48.41 -31.10
C SER A 188 -7.45 48.78 -30.06
N ARG A 189 -7.16 48.73 -28.76
CA ARG A 189 -8.12 49.09 -27.69
C ARG A 189 -8.68 50.52 -27.82
N PRO A 190 -7.87 51.57 -28.02
CA PRO A 190 -8.37 52.93 -28.19
C PRO A 190 -9.23 53.07 -29.44
N THR A 191 -8.79 52.50 -30.57
CA THR A 191 -9.52 52.61 -31.84
C THR A 191 -10.84 51.85 -31.78
N LEU A 192 -10.87 50.62 -31.26
CA LEU A 192 -12.10 49.86 -31.05
C LEU A 192 -13.04 50.53 -30.03
N GLY A 193 -12.49 51.17 -28.99
CA GLY A 193 -13.25 52.00 -28.04
C GLY A 193 -13.93 53.20 -28.71
N VAL A 194 -13.21 53.88 -29.62
CA VAL A 194 -13.75 54.99 -30.41
C VAL A 194 -14.82 54.50 -31.39
N TYR A 195 -14.57 53.43 -32.15
CA TYR A 195 -15.55 52.85 -33.08
C TYR A 195 -16.82 52.34 -32.39
N SER A 196 -16.71 51.71 -31.22
CA SER A 196 -17.87 51.28 -30.44
C SER A 196 -18.66 52.46 -29.87
N SER A 197 -17.98 53.51 -29.40
CA SER A 197 -18.62 54.75 -28.93
C SER A 197 -19.30 55.53 -30.07
N GLN A 198 -18.69 55.58 -31.27
CA GLN A 198 -19.28 56.20 -32.46
C GLN A 198 -20.53 55.44 -32.94
N ARG A 199 -20.53 54.09 -32.87
CA ARG A 199 -21.70 53.26 -33.18
C ARG A 199 -22.85 53.48 -32.19
N CYS A 200 -22.56 53.69 -30.90
CA CYS A 200 -23.57 54.06 -29.91
C CYS A 200 -24.16 55.46 -30.13
N LYS A 201 -23.37 56.41 -30.64
CA LYS A 201 -23.86 57.75 -31.01
C LYS A 201 -24.67 57.76 -32.32
N GLY A 202 -24.40 56.83 -33.24
CA GLY A 202 -25.12 56.68 -34.51
C GLY A 202 -26.52 56.05 -34.42
N ASN A 203 -26.88 55.43 -33.29
CA ASN A 203 -28.16 54.76 -33.08
C ASN A 203 -29.20 55.61 -32.31
N ILE A 204 -28.94 56.90 -32.08
CA ILE A 204 -29.88 57.81 -31.40
C ILE A 204 -30.94 58.42 -32.36
N PHE A 205 -30.79 58.28 -33.68
CA PHE A 205 -31.77 58.71 -34.69
C PHE A 205 -32.57 57.55 -35.31
N ARG A 206 -33.15 56.67 -34.48
CA ARG A 206 -34.25 55.81 -34.93
C ARG A 206 -35.52 56.16 -34.14
N ALA A 207 -36.00 57.37 -34.38
CA ALA A 207 -37.33 57.83 -33.99
C ALA A 207 -38.21 57.80 -35.24
N SER A 208 -39.24 56.96 -35.21
CA SER A 208 -40.61 57.15 -35.75
C SER A 208 -41.37 55.83 -35.62
#